data_AF-A0A939UG77-F1
#
_entry.id   AF-A0A939UG77-F1
#
_cell.length_a   1.000
_cell.length_b   1.000
_cell.length_c   1.000
_cell.angle_alpha   90.00
_cell.angle_beta   90.00
_cell.angle_gamma   90.00
#
_symmetry.space_group_name_H-M   'P 1'
#
loop_
_entity.id
_entity.type
_entity.pdbx_description
1 polymer ?
#
loop_
_entity_poly.entity_id
_entity_poly.type
_entity_poly.pdbx_seq_one_letter_code
_entity_poly.pdbx_strand_id
1 'polypeptide(L)'
;MKQSIEKKRAKALELMKQLDLCEDFVEMFKEKGVVTYFEQHIGYWAFQDEELMAKIKAFEEKWDALVFAVTHEYCEFGECYSFLYIPDQRDEWNDMVQRTDERNVFYAFAYVWNKDYDYDSEFGSILVKTRFGGLRRVA
;
A
#
# COMPACT_ATOMS: atom_id res chain seq x y z
N MET A 1 -20.02 0.96 -11.71
CA MET A 1 -20.61 -0.18 -10.97
C MET A 1 -19.62 -0.58 -9.90
N LYS A 2 -20.05 -0.66 -8.64
CA LYS A 2 -19.19 -0.99 -7.51
C LYS A 2 -18.50 -2.34 -7.70
N GLN A 3 -17.19 -2.41 -7.48
CA GLN A 3 -16.43 -3.66 -7.58
C GLN A 3 -16.60 -4.47 -6.29
N SER A 4 -16.67 -5.79 -6.42
CA SER A 4 -16.68 -6.67 -5.25
C SER A 4 -15.32 -6.67 -4.57
N ILE A 5 -15.31 -6.89 -3.26
CA ILE A 5 -14.09 -7.03 -2.47
C ILE A 5 -13.18 -8.13 -3.02
N GLU A 6 -13.77 -9.23 -3.53
CA GLU A 6 -13.04 -10.34 -4.13
C GLU A 6 -12.26 -9.94 -5.40
N LYS A 7 -12.81 -9.03 -6.21
CA LYS A 7 -12.08 -8.51 -7.38
C LYS A 7 -10.94 -7.59 -6.94
N LYS A 8 -11.16 -6.72 -5.95
CA LYS A 8 -10.12 -5.85 -5.39
C LYS A 8 -8.99 -6.69 -4.80
N ARG A 9 -9.31 -7.75 -4.05
CA ARG A 9 -8.35 -8.71 -3.50
C ARG A 9 -7.55 -9.44 -4.58
N ALA A 10 -8.21 -9.91 -5.63
CA ALA A 10 -7.52 -10.57 -6.74
C ALA A 10 -6.47 -9.63 -7.40
N LYS A 11 -6.83 -8.35 -7.59
CA LYS A 11 -5.88 -7.37 -8.13
C LYS A 11 -4.78 -7.02 -7.14
N ALA A 12 -5.09 -6.83 -5.86
CA ALA A 12 -4.09 -6.62 -4.81
C ALA A 12 -3.04 -7.75 -4.81
N LEU A 13 -3.46 -9.01 -4.88
CA LEU A 13 -2.56 -10.16 -4.94
C LEU A 13 -1.69 -10.19 -6.21
N GLU A 14 -2.20 -9.73 -7.35
CA GLU A 14 -1.42 -9.55 -8.58
C GLU A 14 -0.33 -8.49 -8.37
N LEU A 15 -0.68 -7.34 -7.78
CA LEU A 15 0.27 -6.25 -7.52
C LEU A 15 1.33 -6.63 -6.47
N MET A 16 0.94 -7.34 -5.41
CA MET A 16 1.90 -7.85 -4.41
C MET A 16 2.93 -8.79 -5.05
N LYS A 17 2.50 -9.63 -5.99
CA LYS A 17 3.42 -10.49 -6.78
C LYS A 17 4.27 -9.68 -7.75
N GLN A 18 3.72 -8.66 -8.40
CA GLN A 18 4.48 -7.77 -9.28
C GLN A 18 5.60 -7.04 -8.53
N LEU A 19 5.35 -6.66 -7.28
CA LEU A 19 6.29 -6.04 -6.36
C LEU A 19 7.28 -7.05 -5.73
N ASP A 20 7.13 -8.35 -5.97
CA ASP A 20 7.99 -9.38 -5.39
C ASP A 20 8.02 -9.32 -3.84
N LEU A 21 6.84 -9.15 -3.23
CA LEU A 21 6.70 -9.14 -1.77
C LEU A 21 6.82 -10.57 -1.20
N CYS A 22 7.28 -10.66 0.06
CA CYS A 22 7.47 -11.93 0.77
C CYS A 22 6.21 -12.81 0.72
N GLU A 23 6.40 -14.10 0.40
CA GLU A 23 5.28 -15.06 0.24
C GLU A 23 4.42 -15.14 1.49
N ASP A 24 5.00 -15.14 2.69
CA ASP A 24 4.27 -15.14 3.96
C ASP A 24 3.29 -13.95 4.07
N PHE A 25 3.70 -12.77 3.59
CA PHE A 25 2.87 -11.56 3.59
C PHE A 25 1.73 -11.66 2.57
N VAL A 26 2.02 -12.21 1.40
CA VAL A 26 1.03 -12.47 0.34
C VAL A 26 -0.01 -13.48 0.80
N GLU A 27 0.41 -14.58 1.44
CA GLU A 27 -0.48 -15.62 1.96
C GLU A 27 -1.36 -15.11 3.10
N MET A 28 -0.79 -14.38 4.05
CA MET A 28 -1.54 -13.78 5.15
C MET A 28 -2.59 -12.76 4.66
N PHE A 29 -2.25 -11.95 3.64
CA PHE A 29 -3.22 -11.06 3.00
C PHE A 29 -4.32 -11.86 2.26
N LYS A 30 -3.94 -12.90 1.53
CA LYS A 30 -4.89 -13.75 0.79
C LYS A 30 -5.90 -14.44 1.71
N GLU A 31 -5.43 -15.04 2.80
CA GLU A 31 -6.26 -15.86 3.69
C GLU A 31 -7.06 -15.02 4.69
N LYS A 32 -6.44 -13.97 5.23
CA LYS A 32 -6.99 -13.21 6.37
C LYS A 32 -7.22 -11.74 6.09
N GLY A 33 -6.81 -11.23 4.93
CA GLY A 33 -6.87 -9.80 4.61
C GLY A 33 -5.94 -8.95 5.48
N VAL A 34 -4.89 -9.55 6.05
CA VAL A 34 -3.96 -8.83 6.92
C VAL A 34 -3.02 -7.97 6.06
N VAL A 35 -3.08 -6.65 6.27
CA VAL A 35 -2.18 -5.69 5.64
C VAL A 35 -0.81 -5.74 6.32
N THR A 36 0.24 -5.68 5.52
CA THR A 36 1.63 -5.53 5.99
C THR A 36 2.05 -4.08 5.84
N TYR A 37 2.66 -3.51 6.88
CA TYR A 37 3.37 -2.24 6.77
C TYR A 37 4.88 -2.47 6.81
N PHE A 38 5.65 -1.64 6.13
CA PHE A 38 7.09 -1.81 5.99
C PHE A 38 7.88 -0.63 6.52
N GLU A 39 8.93 -0.91 7.28
CA GLU A 39 9.96 0.06 7.68
C GLU A 39 11.31 -0.36 7.10
N GLN A 40 11.89 0.46 6.23
CA GLN A 40 13.17 0.15 5.56
C GLN A 40 13.23 -1.27 4.95
N HIS A 41 12.14 -1.74 4.33
CA HIS A 41 11.93 -3.10 3.79
C HIS A 41 11.59 -4.20 4.81
N ILE A 42 11.62 -3.94 6.12
CA ILE A 42 11.20 -4.91 7.13
C ILE A 42 9.68 -4.83 7.27
N GLY A 43 8.99 -5.94 7.03
CA GLY A 43 7.53 -6.00 7.12
C GLY A 43 7.03 -6.38 8.51
N TYR A 44 5.96 -5.72 8.93
CA TYR A 44 5.24 -5.92 10.18
C TYR A 44 3.74 -6.01 9.88
N TRP A 45 2.99 -6.70 10.74
CA TRP A 45 1.55 -6.81 10.53
C TRP A 45 0.85 -5.55 11.03
N ALA A 46 0.03 -4.92 10.19
CA ALA A 46 -0.64 -3.67 10.56
C ALA A 46 -1.51 -3.82 11.81
N PHE A 47 -2.08 -5.00 12.08
CA PHE A 47 -2.87 -5.24 13.30
C PHE A 47 -2.11 -5.07 14.62
N GLN A 48 -0.77 -5.01 14.58
CA GLN A 48 0.07 -4.75 15.75
C GLN A 48 0.06 -3.26 16.13
N ASP A 49 -0.40 -2.39 15.24
CA ASP A 49 -0.55 -0.95 15.43
C ASP A 49 -2.04 -0.57 15.31
N GLU A 50 -2.67 -0.30 16.46
CA GLU A 50 -4.09 0.03 16.53
C GLU A 50 -4.45 1.33 15.80
N GLU A 51 -3.55 2.31 15.82
CA GLU A 51 -3.75 3.61 15.18
C GLU A 51 -3.73 3.46 13.66
N LEU A 52 -2.70 2.76 13.15
CA LEU A 52 -2.58 2.45 11.73
C LEU A 52 -3.80 1.66 11.22
N MET A 53 -4.24 0.64 11.95
CA MET A 53 -5.44 -0.12 11.56
C MET A 53 -6.70 0.73 11.53
N ALA A 54 -6.89 1.61 12.52
CA ALA A 54 -8.02 2.52 12.54
C ALA A 54 -7.98 3.46 11.32
N LYS A 55 -6.80 3.95 10.94
CA LYS A 55 -6.62 4.81 9.78
C LYS A 55 -6.86 4.09 8.45
N ILE A 56 -6.34 2.86 8.29
CA ILE A 56 -6.59 2.02 7.11
C ILE A 56 -8.10 1.82 6.95
N LYS A 57 -8.80 1.41 8.02
CA LYS A 57 -10.24 1.16 7.97
C LYS A 57 -11.03 2.41 7.59
N ALA A 58 -10.71 3.56 8.21
CA ALA A 58 -11.37 4.82 7.90
C ALA A 58 -11.14 5.25 6.44
N PHE A 59 -9.94 5.02 5.90
CA PHE A 59 -9.61 5.28 4.50
C PHE A 59 -10.42 4.37 3.55
N GLU A 60 -10.42 3.06 3.80
CA GLU A 60 -11.16 2.09 2.98
C GLU A 60 -12.67 2.38 2.95
N GLU A 61 -13.25 2.74 4.09
CA GLU A 61 -14.67 3.11 4.20
C GLU A 61 -14.98 4.41 3.46
N LYS A 62 -14.13 5.44 3.61
CA LYS A 62 -14.32 6.76 2.99
C LYS A 62 -14.22 6.72 1.46
N TRP A 63 -13.29 5.93 0.93
CA TRP A 63 -12.95 5.94 -0.50
C TRP A 63 -13.41 4.69 -1.26
N ASP A 64 -14.09 3.76 -0.59
CA ASP A 64 -14.44 2.44 -1.14
C ASP A 64 -13.22 1.77 -1.79
N ALA A 65 -12.12 1.73 -1.04
CA ALA A 65 -10.83 1.20 -1.47
C ALA A 65 -10.45 -0.07 -0.68
N LEU A 66 -9.42 -0.76 -1.13
CA LEU A 66 -8.80 -1.87 -0.39
C LEU A 66 -7.29 -1.65 -0.30
N VAL A 67 -6.75 -1.46 0.89
CA VAL A 67 -5.31 -1.34 1.14
C VAL A 67 -4.68 -2.73 1.14
N PHE A 68 -3.53 -2.89 0.47
CA PHE A 68 -2.82 -4.17 0.41
C PHE A 68 -1.40 -4.13 0.97
N ALA A 69 -0.79 -2.95 1.02
CA ALA A 69 0.52 -2.72 1.63
C ALA A 69 0.63 -1.27 2.12
N VAL A 70 1.46 -1.04 3.14
CA VAL A 70 1.77 0.30 3.64
C VAL A 70 3.27 0.47 3.74
N THR A 71 3.82 1.61 3.33
CA THR A 71 5.20 1.97 3.69
C THR A 71 5.17 3.04 4.79
N HIS A 72 6.14 3.00 5.69
CA HIS A 72 6.29 3.98 6.76
C HIS A 72 7.67 4.66 6.66
N GLU A 73 7.66 5.98 6.51
CA GLU A 73 8.85 6.80 6.33
C GLU A 73 8.77 8.13 7.06
N TYR A 74 9.91 8.59 7.59
CA TYR A 74 10.08 9.97 8.02
C TYR A 74 10.54 10.80 6.83
N CYS A 75 9.59 11.54 6.23
CA CYS A 75 9.86 12.46 5.14
C CYS A 75 10.24 13.85 5.67
N GLU A 76 10.78 14.73 4.82
CA GLU A 76 11.13 16.11 5.22
C GLU A 76 9.90 16.91 5.73
N PHE A 77 8.70 16.49 5.34
CA PHE A 77 7.42 17.12 5.68
C PHE A 77 6.62 16.38 6.77
N GLY A 78 7.16 15.31 7.37
CA GLY A 78 6.54 14.61 8.51
C GLY A 78 6.68 13.09 8.48
N GLU A 79 6.25 12.44 9.56
CA GLU A 79 6.04 10.99 9.65
C GLU A 79 4.88 10.56 8.74
N CYS A 80 5.17 9.72 7.74
CA CYS A 80 4.24 9.42 6.66
C CYS A 80 4.02 7.93 6.50
N TYR A 81 2.75 7.55 6.33
CA TYR A 81 2.34 6.22 5.95
C TYR A 81 1.73 6.24 4.56
N SER A 82 2.35 5.56 3.60
CA SER A 82 1.86 5.50 2.23
C SER A 82 1.04 4.24 2.02
N PHE A 83 -0.28 4.38 1.90
CA PHE A 83 -1.21 3.28 1.67
C PHE A 83 -1.23 2.94 0.19
N LEU A 84 -0.72 1.77 -0.18
CA LEU A 84 -0.93 1.20 -1.51
C LEU A 84 -2.27 0.47 -1.50
N TYR A 85 -3.17 0.89 -2.37
CA TYR A 85 -4.57 0.46 -2.36
C TYR A 85 -5.08 0.03 -3.74
N ILE A 86 -6.31 -0.48 -3.79
CA ILE A 86 -7.09 -0.74 -5.00
C ILE A 86 -8.35 0.12 -4.96
N PRO A 87 -8.52 1.11 -5.87
CA PRO A 87 -9.74 1.91 -5.93
C PRO A 87 -10.93 1.08 -6.43
N ASP A 88 -12.15 1.59 -6.22
CA ASP A 88 -13.34 1.02 -6.86
C ASP A 88 -13.36 1.19 -8.39
N GLN A 89 -12.67 2.21 -8.89
CA GLN A 89 -12.57 2.50 -10.32
C GLN A 89 -11.61 1.54 -11.02
N ARG A 90 -12.17 0.62 -11.81
CA ARG A 90 -11.40 -0.47 -12.46
C ARG A 90 -10.43 -0.01 -13.54
N ASP A 91 -10.72 1.09 -14.22
CA ASP A 91 -9.93 1.55 -15.37
C ASP A 91 -8.50 1.96 -14.96
N GLU A 92 -8.30 2.32 -13.69
CA GLU A 92 -7.01 2.74 -13.14
C GLU A 92 -6.15 1.55 -12.66
N TRP A 93 -6.71 0.34 -12.58
CA TRP A 93 -6.05 -0.80 -11.92
C TRP A 93 -4.72 -1.20 -12.57
N ASN A 94 -4.59 -1.02 -13.88
CA ASN A 94 -3.37 -1.38 -14.60
C ASN A 94 -2.23 -0.37 -14.36
N ASP A 95 -2.57 0.84 -13.91
CA ASP A 95 -1.62 1.92 -13.68
C ASP A 95 -1.21 2.04 -12.21
N MET A 96 -1.85 1.28 -11.32
CA MET A 96 -1.60 1.32 -9.87
C MET A 96 -0.15 1.06 -9.49
N VAL A 97 0.54 0.17 -10.20
CA VAL A 97 1.97 -0.09 -10.05
C VAL A 97 2.61 -0.25 -11.42
N GLN A 98 3.56 0.61 -11.74
CA GLN A 98 4.30 0.57 -13.02
C GLN A 98 5.80 0.43 -12.76
N ARG A 99 6.48 -0.39 -13.57
CA ARG A 99 7.94 -0.54 -13.50
C ARG A 99 8.63 0.73 -13.97
N THR A 100 9.72 1.10 -13.32
CA THR A 100 10.66 2.10 -13.82
C THR A 100 11.80 1.42 -14.58
N ASP A 101 12.68 2.23 -15.18
CA ASP A 101 13.95 1.74 -15.78
C ASP A 101 14.94 1.22 -14.71
N GLU A 102 14.79 1.65 -13.45
CA GLU A 102 15.61 1.14 -12.35
C GLU A 102 15.05 -0.21 -11.85
N ARG A 103 15.95 -1.17 -11.71
CA ARG A 103 15.61 -2.50 -11.21
C ARG A 103 14.99 -2.43 -9.81
N ASN A 104 13.85 -3.11 -9.65
CA ASN A 104 13.08 -3.20 -8.41
C ASN A 104 12.54 -1.85 -7.91
N VAL A 105 12.47 -0.84 -8.77
CA VAL A 105 11.81 0.44 -8.45
C VAL A 105 10.56 0.59 -9.31
N PHE A 106 9.49 1.03 -8.67
CA PHE A 106 8.16 1.12 -9.26
C PHE A 106 7.52 2.46 -8.93
N TYR A 107 6.81 3.04 -9.89
CA TYR A 107 5.78 4.03 -9.57
C TYR A 107 4.60 3.29 -8.95
N ALA A 108 4.09 3.78 -7.83
CA ALA A 108 2.90 3.25 -7.17
C ALA A 108 1.94 4.38 -6.82
N PHE A 109 0.66 4.22 -7.13
CA PHE A 109 -0.37 5.12 -6.60
C PHE A 109 -0.61 4.80 -5.12
N ALA A 110 -0.63 5.86 -4.30
CA ALA A 110 -0.80 5.76 -2.87
C ALA A 110 -1.64 6.92 -2.33
N TYR A 111 -2.26 6.66 -1.19
CA TYR A 111 -2.69 7.72 -0.28
C TYR A 111 -1.62 7.88 0.79
N VAL A 112 -1.03 9.06 0.90
CA VAL A 112 0.00 9.37 1.89
C VAL A 112 -0.68 10.02 3.09
N TRP A 113 -0.79 9.27 4.18
CA TRP A 113 -1.20 9.81 5.46
C TRP A 113 0.00 10.46 6.14
N ASN A 114 -0.02 11.79 6.26
CA ASN A 114 0.94 12.52 7.09
C ASN A 114 0.43 12.53 8.53
N LYS A 115 1.10 11.78 9.41
CA LYS A 115 0.69 11.62 10.80
C LYS A 115 0.89 12.91 11.60
N ASP A 116 1.98 13.63 11.35
CA ASP A 116 2.26 14.92 12.00
C ASP A 116 1.26 16.01 11.58
N TYR A 117 0.85 16.00 10.31
CA TYR A 117 -0.05 16.99 9.71
C TYR A 117 -1.19 16.34 8.91
N ASP A 118 -2.19 15.79 9.61
CA ASP A 118 -3.27 15.00 8.98
C ASP A 118 -4.00 15.74 7.86
N TYR A 119 -4.15 17.06 7.97
CA TYR A 119 -4.79 17.92 6.97
C TYR A 119 -4.03 18.01 5.64
N ASP A 120 -2.75 17.63 5.63
CA ASP A 120 -1.85 17.61 4.47
C ASP A 120 -1.66 16.19 3.91
N SER A 121 -2.59 15.28 4.23
CA SER A 121 -2.63 13.95 3.65
C SER A 121 -3.26 13.98 2.25
N GLU A 122 -2.63 13.31 1.28
CA GLU A 122 -3.02 13.42 -0.12
C GLU A 122 -2.90 12.11 -0.91
N PHE A 123 -3.59 12.07 -2.04
CA PHE A 123 -3.37 11.04 -3.07
C PHE A 123 -2.24 11.47 -3.99
N GLY A 124 -1.39 10.52 -4.37
CA GLY A 124 -0.31 10.80 -5.30
C GLY A 124 0.35 9.53 -5.83
N SER A 125 1.34 9.73 -6.69
CA SER A 125 2.25 8.67 -7.12
C SER A 125 3.56 8.81 -6.37
N ILE A 126 4.01 7.70 -5.78
CA ILE A 126 5.29 7.60 -5.07
C ILE A 126 6.21 6.64 -5.81
N LEU A 127 7.51 6.73 -5.55
CA LEU A 127 8.45 5.67 -5.93
C LEU A 127 8.63 4.70 -4.79
N VAL A 128 8.43 3.42 -5.05
CA VAL A 128 8.72 2.34 -4.10
C VAL A 128 9.81 1.43 -4.63
N LYS A 129 10.64 0.94 -3.73
CA LYS A 129 11.73 0.01 -4.00
C LYS A 129 11.51 -1.29 -3.26
N THR A 130 11.72 -2.40 -3.95
CA THR A 130 11.57 -3.74 -3.37
C THR A 130 12.92 -4.43 -3.18
N ARG A 131 13.06 -5.12 -2.06
CA ARG A 131 14.30 -5.84 -1.70
C ARG A 131 13.99 -7.00 -0.77
N PHE A 132 14.39 -8.21 -1.14
CA PHE A 132 14.25 -9.44 -0.34
C PHE A 132 12.82 -9.66 0.20
N GLY A 133 11.79 -9.44 -0.62
CA GLY A 133 10.40 -9.56 -0.18
C GLY A 133 9.84 -8.34 0.57
N GLY A 134 10.66 -7.32 0.79
CA GLY A 134 10.30 -6.09 1.48
C GLY A 134 10.05 -4.90 0.57
N LEU A 135 9.39 -3.86 1.10
CA LEU A 135 9.01 -2.64 0.39
C LEU A 135 9.49 -1.39 1.14
N ARG A 136 9.84 -0.33 0.42
CA ARG A 136 10.19 0.97 0.99
C ARG A 136 9.86 2.09 0.00
N ARG A 137 9.37 3.24 0.46
CA ARG A 137 9.29 4.47 -0.35
C ARG A 137 10.67 5.11 -0.53
N VAL A 138 10.96 5.56 -1.75
CA VAL A 138 12.22 6.21 -2.12
C VAL A 138 12.05 7.61 -2.74
N ALA A 139 10.83 7.99 -3.13
CA ALA A 139 10.42 9.36 -3.44
C ALA A 139 8.92 9.53 -3.18
#